data_AF-A0A498HF09-F1
#
_entry.id   AF-A0A498HF09-F1
#
_cell.length_a   1.000
_cell.length_b   1.000
_cell.length_c   1.000
_cell.angle_alpha   90.00
_cell.angle_beta   90.00
_cell.angle_gamma   90.00
#
_symmetry.space_group_name_H-M   'P 1'
#
loop_
_entity.id
_entity.type
_entity.pdbx_description
1 polymer ?
#
loop_
_entity_poly.entity_id
_entity_poly.type
_entity_poly.pdbx_seq_one_letter_code
_entity_poly.pdbx_strand_id
1 'polypeptide(L)' 'MGVGVKVCEGANGVPDSAELGKAIAESMSGEAPEKVRAKELRDKAVAAVGDGGSSSKDLDELVKELGQIKVR' A
#
# COMPACT_ATOMS: atom_id res chain seq x y z
N MET A 1 -1.82 -8.44 -5.77
CA MET A 1 -1.72 -6.99 -6.00
C MET A 1 -0.49 -6.73 -6.87
N GLY A 2 -0.69 -6.15 -8.05
CA GLY A 2 0.39 -5.78 -8.97
C GLY A 2 0.58 -4.28 -8.96
N VAL A 3 0.89 -3.70 -7.81
CA VAL A 3 1.03 -2.24 -7.59
C VAL A 3 2.50 -1.81 -7.48
N GLY A 4 3.43 -2.75 -7.56
CA GLY A 4 4.85 -2.51 -7.48
C GLY A 4 5.61 -3.40 -8.45
N VAL A 5 6.82 -2.95 -8.81
CA VAL A 5 7.75 -3.66 -9.69
C VAL A 5 8.83 -4.29 -8.81
N LYS A 6 9.01 -5.61 -8.93
CA LYS A 6 10.10 -6.31 -8.22
C LYS A 6 11.41 -6.06 -8.94
N VAL A 7 12.40 -5.53 -8.22
CA VAL A 7 13.73 -5.21 -8.78
C VAL A 7 14.86 -6.11 -8.26
N CYS A 8 14.71 -6.70 -7.07
CA CYS A 8 15.71 -7.59 -6.46
C CYS A 8 15.06 -8.45 -5.36
N GLU A 9 15.77 -9.47 -4.88
CA GLU A 9 15.39 -10.32 -3.74
C GLU A 9 16.56 -10.55 -2.79
N GLY A 10 16.26 -10.76 -1.51
CA GLY A 10 17.26 -11.01 -0.46
C GLY A 10 17.76 -9.74 0.22
N ALA A 11 18.05 -9.83 1.53
CA ALA A 11 18.47 -8.68 2.33
C ALA A 11 19.77 -8.03 1.85
N ASN A 12 20.67 -8.82 1.27
CA ASN A 12 21.94 -8.37 0.68
C ASN A 12 21.93 -8.44 -0.86
N GLY A 13 20.74 -8.52 -1.47
CA GLY A 13 20.60 -8.59 -2.92
C GLY A 13 21.07 -7.30 -3.58
N VAL A 14 21.95 -7.40 -4.57
CA VAL A 14 22.39 -6.29 -5.41
C VAL A 14 21.91 -6.57 -6.83
N PRO A 15 20.97 -5.79 -7.38
CA PRO A 15 20.46 -6.02 -8.74
C PRO A 15 21.49 -5.59 -9.79
N ASP A 16 21.37 -6.15 -10.99
CA ASP A 16 22.11 -5.65 -12.13
C ASP A 16 21.75 -4.18 -12.41
N SER A 17 22.78 -3.37 -12.64
CA SER A 17 22.61 -1.91 -12.80
C SER A 17 21.81 -1.53 -14.06
N ALA A 18 21.94 -2.29 -15.15
CA ALA A 18 21.23 -2.02 -16.39
C ALA A 18 19.76 -2.44 -16.27
N GLU A 19 19.49 -3.60 -15.65
CA GLU A 19 18.12 -4.06 -15.37
C GLU A 19 17.38 -3.09 -14.43
N LEU A 20 18.04 -2.63 -13.37
CA LEU A 20 17.47 -1.63 -12.46
C LEU A 20 17.17 -0.32 -13.18
N GLY A 21 18.11 0.18 -13.99
CA GLY A 21 17.92 1.41 -14.77
C GLY A 21 16.72 1.31 -15.71
N LYS A 22 16.56 0.16 -16.38
CA LYS A 22 15.41 -0.11 -17.25
C LYS A 22 14.10 -0.14 -16.46
N ALA A 23 14.04 -0.86 -15.34
CA ALA A 23 12.84 -0.94 -14.50
C ALA A 23 12.38 0.45 -14.00
N ILE A 24 13.34 1.32 -13.64
CA ILE A 24 13.04 2.71 -13.25
C ILE A 24 12.49 3.50 -14.43
N ALA A 25 13.14 3.44 -15.59
CA ALA A 25 12.72 4.17 -16.78
C ALA A 25 11.28 3.78 -17.20
N GLU A 26 10.99 2.48 -17.24
CA GLU A 26 9.66 1.95 -17.56
C GLU A 26 8.62 2.40 -16.53
N SER A 27 8.94 2.32 -15.23
CA SER A 27 8.03 2.74 -14.16
C SER A 27 7.71 4.23 -14.19
N MET A 28 8.68 5.06 -14.58
CA MET A 28 8.50 6.51 -14.70
C MET A 28 7.79 6.91 -15.99
N SER A 29 7.92 6.11 -17.04
CA SER A 29 7.23 6.33 -18.30
C SER A 29 5.74 5.99 -18.23
N GLY A 30 4.87 6.88 -18.70
CA GLY A 30 3.44 6.62 -18.92
C GLY A 30 2.64 6.10 -17.71
N GLU A 31 1.48 5.52 -18.02
CA GLU A 31 0.59 4.84 -17.07
C GLU A 31 0.83 3.32 -17.12
N ALA A 32 1.94 2.88 -16.53
CA ALA A 32 2.15 1.45 -16.32
C ALA A 32 0.97 0.83 -15.53
N PRO A 33 0.56 -0.41 -15.81
CA PRO A 33 -0.54 -1.08 -15.10
C PRO A 33 -0.37 -1.05 -13.57
N GLU A 34 0.86 -1.17 -13.09
CA GLU A 34 1.23 -1.05 -11.68
C GLU A 34 0.87 0.32 -11.10
N LYS A 35 1.18 1.39 -11.85
CA LYS A 35 0.92 2.77 -11.46
C LYS A 35 -0.58 3.05 -11.40
N VAL A 36 -1.34 2.59 -12.40
CA VAL A 36 -2.80 2.74 -12.42
C VAL A 36 -3.43 2.06 -11.20
N ARG A 37 -3.06 0.80 -10.94
CA ARG A 37 -3.55 0.06 -9.77
C ARG A 37 -3.11 0.68 -8.45
N ALA A 38 -1.90 1.25 -8.38
CA ALA A 38 -1.42 1.96 -7.20
C ALA A 38 -2.24 3.23 -6.94
N LYS A 39 -2.65 3.96 -7.98
CA LYS A 39 -3.55 5.13 -7.85
C LYS A 39 -4.92 4.74 -7.32
N GLU A 40 -5.53 3.69 -7.88
CA GLU A 40 -6.81 3.19 -7.38
C GLU A 40 -6.73 2.72 -5.93
N LEU A 41 -5.63 2.04 -5.56
CA LEU A 41 -5.40 1.60 -4.19
C LEU A 41 -5.24 2.79 -3.24
N ARG A 42 -4.51 3.84 -3.65
CA ARG A 42 -4.40 5.08 -2.87
C ARG A 42 -5.78 5.69 -2.62
N ASP A 43 -6.60 5.82 -3.65
CA ASP A 43 -7.91 6.48 -3.51
C ASP A 43 -8.83 5.68 -2.56
N LYS A 44 -8.80 4.35 -2.65
CA LYS A 44 -9.48 3.46 -1.70
C LYS A 44 -8.94 3.59 -0.29
N ALA A 45 -7.62 3.66 -0.12
CA ALA A 45 -6.99 3.80 1.19
C ALA A 45 -7.36 5.13 1.85
N VAL A 46 -7.32 6.23 1.10
CA VAL A 46 -7.74 7.56 1.58
C VAL A 46 -9.21 7.55 1.99
N ALA A 47 -10.09 6.95 1.18
CA ALA A 47 -11.51 6.81 1.52
C ALA A 47 -11.75 5.94 2.76
N ALA A 48 -10.96 4.87 2.95
CA ALA A 48 -11.10 3.96 4.08
C ALA A 48 -10.72 4.60 5.42
N VAL A 49 -9.74 5.51 5.43
CA VAL A 49 -9.28 6.21 6.65
C VAL A 49 -9.93 7.59 6.85
N GLY A 50 -10.65 8.11 5.86
CA GLY A 50 -11.36 9.38 5.96
C GLY A 50 -12.55 9.35 6.91
N ASP A 51 -13.22 10.49 7.05
CA ASP A 51 -14.42 10.62 7.89
C ASP A 51 -15.53 9.66 7.41
N GLY A 52 -16.00 8.80 8.31
CA GLY A 52 -16.96 7.75 7.98
C GLY A 52 -16.40 6.63 7.09
N GLY A 53 -15.09 6.59 6.88
CA GLY A 53 -14.38 5.51 6.21
C GLY A 53 -14.45 4.19 6.98
N SER A 54 -14.26 3.07 6.29
CA SER A 54 -14.38 1.73 6.88
C SER A 54 -13.35 1.50 7.97
N SER A 55 -12.07 1.82 7.74
CA SER A 55 -11.02 1.60 8.73
C SER A 55 -11.20 2.48 9.96
N SER A 56 -11.69 3.70 9.79
CA SER A 56 -12.03 4.59 10.91
C SER A 56 -13.18 4.00 11.75
N LYS A 57 -14.25 3.51 11.10
CA LYS A 57 -15.38 2.85 11.78
C LYS A 57 -14.95 1.59 12.52
N ASP A 58 -14.13 0.75 11.90
CA ASP A 58 -13.62 -0.47 12.52
C ASP A 58 -12.76 -0.14 13.75
N LEU A 59 -11.98 0.94 13.69
CA LEU A 59 -11.20 1.41 14.84
C LEU A 59 -12.09 1.96 15.95
N ASP A 60 -13.12 2.75 15.62
CA ASP A 60 -14.10 3.25 16.60
C ASP A 60 -14.83 2.10 17.31
N GLU A 61 -15.22 1.07 16.55
CA GLU A 61 -15.83 -0.14 17.10
C GLU A 61 -14.88 -0.89 18.02
N LEU A 62 -13.61 -1.10 17.60
CA LEU A 62 -12.59 -1.71 18.45
C LEU A 62 -12.43 -0.96 19.78
N VAL A 63 -12.32 0.37 19.76
CA VAL A 63 -12.17 1.19 20.97
C VAL A 63 -13.40 1.06 21.88
N LYS A 64 -14.61 1.05 21.30
CA LYS A 64 -15.84 0.85 22.06
C LYS A 64 -15.85 -0.49 22.76
N GLU A 65 -15.49 -1.58 22.07
CA GLU A 65 -15.44 -2.91 22.66
C GLU A 65 -14.39 -3.00 23.78
N LEU A 66 -13.20 -2.42 23.58
CA LEU A 66 -12.16 -2.35 24.62
C LEU A 66 -12.64 -1.59 25.87
N GLY A 67 -13.40 -0.51 25.70
CA GLY A 67 -13.97 0.25 26.82
C GLY A 67 -14.98 -0.53 27.66
N GLN A 68 -15.56 -1.62 27.13
CA GLN A 68 -16.48 -2.48 27.86
C GLN A 68 -15.78 -3.59 28.66
N ILE A 69 -14.48 -3.80 28.41
CA ILE A 69 -13.70 -4.81 29.14
C ILE A 69 -13.43 -4.29 30.56
N LYS A 70 -13.98 -4.97 31.57
CA LYS A 70 -13.63 -4.74 32.97
C LYS A 70 -12.31 -5.43 33.28
N VAL A 71 -11.28 -4.67 33.62
CA VAL A 71 -10.05 -5.21 34.21
C VAL A 71 -10.42 -5.75 35.60
N ARG A 72 -10.19 -7.05 35.82
CA ARG A 72 -10.33 -7.69 37.13
C ARG A 72 -9.14 -7.38 38.02
#